data_AF-A0A380FFA5-F1
#
_entry.id   AF-A0A380FFA5-F1
#
_cell.length_a   1.000
_cell.length_b   1.000
_cell.length_c   1.000
_cell.angle_alpha   90.00
_cell.angle_beta   90.00
_cell.angle_gamma   90.00
#
_symmetry.space_group_name_H-M   'P 1'
#
loop_
_entity.id
_entity.type
_entity.pdbx_description
1 polymer ?
#
loop_
_entity_poly.entity_id
_entity_poly.type
_entity_poly.pdbx_seq_one_letter_code
_entity_poly.pdbx_strand_id
1 'polypeptide(L)'
;MIPVKEFKPVVGFEQQFKSKVASWTSGTTTSNKPLKVPSKQAFAVNNIQMNMDKSTVTEKLGKPKRITTNEYGTKWYTYYSDDYRSFVMVSYIDNKVNGLYSNQNVISSKSKIKYGTPKSTVRDRLGTPITEIRKGHTNYEIKDDEYDTFHDDQIYTTAFYDKHSDNNLTAILQVSERMESRLQQQYGAPSDELAHSFELQNFDLVNAERVQHELPTLKYSESISDTARKHSEDMANKNYF
;
A
#
# COMPACT_ATOMS: atom_id res chain seq x y z
N MET A 1 -18.75 52.22 31.24
CA MET A 1 -17.76 51.37 30.54
C MET A 1 -18.51 50.28 29.78
N ILE A 2 -17.89 49.80 28.70
CA ILE A 2 -18.40 49.19 27.46
C ILE A 2 -19.26 47.92 27.66
N PRO A 3 -20.34 47.70 26.87
CA PRO A 3 -21.05 46.42 26.87
C PRO A 3 -20.25 45.36 26.11
N VAL A 4 -20.06 44.18 26.74
CA VAL A 4 -19.44 43.02 26.11
C VAL A 4 -20.38 42.50 25.01
N LYS A 5 -19.94 42.55 23.75
CA LYS A 5 -20.62 41.90 22.63
C LYS A 5 -20.51 40.39 22.78
N GLU A 6 -21.64 39.70 22.78
CA GLU A 6 -21.70 38.25 22.59
C GLU A 6 -20.97 37.85 21.30
N PHE A 7 -19.97 36.99 21.46
CA PHE A 7 -19.23 36.41 20.35
C PHE A 7 -20.11 35.33 19.72
N LYS A 8 -20.72 35.63 18.57
CA LYS A 8 -21.44 34.62 17.78
C LYS A 8 -20.42 33.60 17.26
N PRO A 9 -20.58 32.29 17.53
CA PRO A 9 -19.71 31.28 16.95
C PRO A 9 -19.85 31.30 15.43
N VAL A 10 -18.72 31.06 14.77
CA VAL A 10 -18.48 31.29 13.35
C VAL A 10 -19.26 30.26 12.52
N VAL A 11 -20.52 30.54 12.22
CA VAL A 11 -21.36 29.74 11.30
C VAL A 11 -20.66 29.57 9.93
N GLY A 12 -19.89 30.58 9.51
CA GLY A 12 -19.08 30.53 8.29
C GLY A 12 -17.89 29.56 8.36
N PHE A 13 -17.31 29.32 9.54
CA PHE A 13 -16.19 28.38 9.73
C PHE A 13 -16.69 26.95 9.75
N GLU A 14 -17.84 26.69 10.38
CA GLU A 14 -18.49 25.38 10.25
C GLU A 14 -18.91 25.09 8.82
N GLN A 15 -19.42 26.07 8.08
CA GLN A 15 -19.77 25.88 6.66
C GLN A 15 -18.54 25.73 5.78
N GLN A 16 -17.46 26.48 6.01
CA GLN A 16 -16.18 26.28 5.33
C GLN A 16 -15.52 24.95 5.67
N PHE A 17 -15.64 24.50 6.92
CA PHE A 17 -15.12 23.20 7.35
C PHE A 17 -15.96 22.08 6.76
N LYS A 18 -17.30 22.17 6.81
CA LYS A 18 -18.22 21.24 6.15
C LYS A 18 -18.04 21.26 4.63
N SER A 19 -17.77 22.39 4.00
CA SER A 19 -17.53 22.48 2.56
C SER A 19 -16.14 21.97 2.16
N LYS A 20 -15.11 22.18 2.99
CA LYS A 20 -13.77 21.58 2.80
C LYS A 20 -13.77 20.07 3.05
N VAL A 21 -14.47 19.61 4.09
CA VAL A 21 -14.70 18.18 4.35
C VAL A 21 -15.53 17.59 3.22
N ALA A 22 -16.58 18.28 2.76
CA ALA A 22 -17.37 17.85 1.61
C ALA A 22 -16.54 17.85 0.33
N SER A 23 -15.66 18.82 0.08
CA SER A 23 -14.79 18.82 -1.11
C SER A 23 -13.73 17.71 -1.02
N TRP A 24 -13.26 17.37 0.19
CA TRP A 24 -12.40 16.20 0.43
C TRP A 24 -13.14 14.87 0.28
N THR A 25 -14.44 14.81 0.57
CA THR A 25 -15.26 13.59 0.38
C THR A 25 -15.90 13.50 -1.01
N SER A 26 -15.97 14.60 -1.76
CA SER A 26 -16.65 14.67 -3.07
C SER A 26 -15.69 14.82 -4.25
N GLY A 27 -14.40 15.03 -4.00
CA GLY A 27 -13.35 15.09 -5.03
C GLY A 27 -12.69 13.75 -5.35
N THR A 28 -13.09 12.65 -4.70
CA THR A 28 -12.48 11.34 -4.94
C THR A 28 -13.30 10.55 -5.95
N THR A 29 -12.96 10.66 -7.23
CA THR A 29 -13.42 9.69 -8.25
C THR A 29 -12.58 8.41 -8.13
N THR A 30 -12.75 7.71 -7.00
CA THR A 30 -12.35 6.31 -6.81
C THR A 30 -13.26 5.42 -7.67
N SER A 31 -12.74 4.26 -8.11
CA SER A 31 -13.49 3.08 -8.57
C SER A 31 -15.02 3.21 -8.50
N ASN A 32 -15.73 3.00 -9.62
CA ASN A 32 -17.21 3.09 -9.74
C ASN A 32 -18.03 2.27 -8.70
N LYS A 33 -17.39 1.54 -7.77
CA LYS A 33 -18.02 0.77 -6.71
C LYS A 33 -17.57 1.27 -5.32
N PRO A 34 -18.50 1.53 -4.39
CA PRO A 34 -18.16 1.96 -3.04
C PRO A 34 -17.31 0.91 -2.30
N LEU A 35 -16.36 1.37 -1.50
CA LEU A 35 -15.58 0.50 -0.62
C LEU A 35 -16.47 -0.09 0.47
N LYS A 36 -16.36 -1.40 0.67
CA LYS A 36 -17.10 -2.14 1.69
C LYS A 36 -16.17 -2.47 2.84
N VAL A 37 -16.66 -2.30 4.05
CA VAL A 37 -15.98 -2.83 5.23
C VAL A 37 -15.98 -4.37 5.13
N PRO A 38 -14.82 -5.04 5.24
CA PRO A 38 -14.75 -6.49 5.18
C PRO A 38 -15.50 -7.14 6.35
N SER A 39 -16.26 -8.21 6.09
CA SER A 39 -16.99 -8.95 7.12
C SER A 39 -16.15 -10.03 7.80
N LYS A 40 -15.19 -10.63 7.06
CA LYS A 40 -14.34 -11.72 7.56
C LYS A 40 -12.96 -11.19 7.97
N GLN A 41 -12.22 -10.59 7.03
CA GLN A 41 -10.86 -10.11 7.26
C GLN A 41 -10.80 -8.73 7.93
N ALA A 42 -9.66 -8.38 8.54
CA ALA A 42 -9.46 -7.08 9.17
C ALA A 42 -9.46 -5.92 8.15
N PHE A 43 -8.83 -6.14 7.00
CA PHE A 43 -8.67 -5.19 5.92
C PHE A 43 -9.21 -5.72 4.59
N ALA A 44 -9.58 -4.78 3.73
CA ALA A 44 -9.76 -4.98 2.31
C ALA A 44 -9.10 -3.84 1.54
N VAL A 45 -8.60 -4.16 0.36
CA VAL A 45 -7.96 -3.21 -0.55
C VAL A 45 -8.72 -3.27 -1.88
N ASN A 46 -9.38 -2.18 -2.25
CA ASN A 46 -10.29 -2.11 -3.40
C ASN A 46 -11.32 -3.26 -3.42
N ASN A 47 -11.91 -3.55 -2.25
CA ASN A 47 -12.84 -4.66 -2.02
C ASN A 47 -12.27 -6.08 -2.19
N ILE A 48 -10.95 -6.23 -2.32
CA ILE A 48 -10.24 -7.52 -2.29
C ILE A 48 -9.76 -7.80 -0.87
N GLN A 49 -9.85 -9.05 -0.45
CA GLN A 49 -9.46 -9.52 0.88
C GLN A 49 -8.51 -10.71 0.74
N MET A 50 -7.70 -10.93 1.78
CA MET A 50 -6.92 -12.16 1.94
C MET A 50 -7.83 -13.39 1.82
N ASN A 51 -7.29 -14.48 1.25
CA ASN A 51 -7.98 -15.74 0.99
C ASN A 51 -9.18 -15.66 0.01
N MET A 52 -9.37 -14.54 -0.71
CA MET A 52 -10.35 -14.46 -1.79
C MET A 52 -9.90 -15.31 -3.00
N ASP A 53 -10.84 -15.90 -3.73
CA ASP A 53 -10.54 -16.64 -4.96
C ASP A 53 -10.08 -15.72 -6.08
N LYS A 54 -9.07 -16.15 -6.83
CA LYS A 54 -8.55 -15.45 -8.01
C LYS A 54 -9.63 -15.19 -9.06
N SER A 55 -10.58 -16.13 -9.23
CA SER A 55 -11.75 -15.93 -10.10
C SER A 55 -12.59 -14.75 -9.64
N THR A 56 -12.91 -14.67 -8.35
CA THR A 56 -13.63 -13.53 -7.75
C THR A 56 -12.85 -12.22 -7.87
N VAL A 57 -11.52 -12.24 -7.72
CA VAL A 57 -10.70 -11.03 -7.97
C VAL A 57 -10.79 -10.62 -9.45
N THR A 58 -10.72 -11.57 -10.37
CA THR A 58 -10.83 -11.32 -11.82
C THR A 58 -12.21 -10.77 -12.20
N GLU A 59 -13.29 -11.27 -11.60
CA GLU A 59 -14.64 -10.71 -11.78
C GLU A 59 -14.76 -9.26 -11.28
N LYS A 60 -14.03 -8.92 -10.21
CA LYS A 60 -14.09 -7.60 -9.59
C LYS A 60 -13.20 -6.57 -10.29
N LEU A 61 -11.97 -6.95 -10.62
CA LEU A 61 -10.92 -6.05 -11.11
C LEU A 61 -10.62 -6.21 -12.61
N GLY A 62 -11.16 -7.25 -13.25
CA GLY A 62 -10.85 -7.59 -14.64
C GLY A 62 -9.50 -8.28 -14.79
N LYS A 63 -8.88 -8.11 -15.96
CA LYS A 63 -7.55 -8.66 -16.26
C LYS A 63 -6.46 -7.78 -15.62
N PRO A 64 -5.37 -8.38 -15.12
CA PRO A 64 -4.22 -7.62 -14.63
C PRO A 64 -3.62 -6.78 -15.74
N LYS A 65 -3.14 -5.58 -15.39
CA LYS A 65 -2.39 -4.67 -16.27
C LYS A 65 -0.94 -5.10 -16.43
N ARG A 66 -0.36 -5.69 -15.38
CA ARG A 66 0.99 -6.26 -15.36
C ARG A 66 1.03 -7.48 -14.47
N ILE A 67 1.94 -8.41 -14.78
CA ILE A 67 2.29 -9.53 -13.93
C ILE A 67 3.81 -9.54 -13.80
N THR A 68 4.32 -9.52 -12.56
CA THR A 68 5.75 -9.54 -12.25
C THR A 68 6.04 -10.65 -11.24
N THR A 69 7.25 -11.21 -11.24
CA THR A 69 7.68 -12.10 -10.16
C THR A 69 7.96 -11.30 -8.89
N ASN A 70 7.96 -11.97 -7.75
CA ASN A 70 8.22 -11.35 -6.46
C ASN A 70 9.16 -12.19 -5.60
N GLU A 71 9.65 -11.59 -4.52
CA GLU A 71 10.65 -12.11 -3.60
C GLU A 71 10.26 -13.46 -2.98
N TYR A 72 8.96 -13.73 -2.82
CA TYR A 72 8.44 -14.98 -2.26
C TYR A 72 8.47 -16.15 -3.27
N GLY A 73 9.01 -15.96 -4.48
CA GLY A 73 8.93 -16.95 -5.54
C GLY A 73 7.48 -17.17 -6.01
N THR A 74 6.68 -16.10 -6.01
CA THR A 74 5.32 -16.07 -6.56
C THR A 74 5.21 -14.92 -7.57
N LYS A 75 4.01 -14.42 -7.85
CA LYS A 75 3.79 -13.30 -8.77
C LYS A 75 2.91 -12.23 -8.14
N TRP A 76 3.22 -10.97 -8.42
CA TRP A 76 2.30 -9.85 -8.24
C TRP A 76 1.49 -9.65 -9.52
N TYR A 77 0.18 -9.50 -9.36
CA TYR A 77 -0.77 -9.15 -10.39
C TYR A 77 -1.22 -7.71 -10.13
N THR A 78 -0.82 -6.80 -10.99
CA THR A 78 -1.08 -5.37 -10.86
C THR A 78 -2.39 -5.01 -11.53
N TYR A 79 -3.25 -4.28 -10.83
CA TYR A 79 -4.55 -3.80 -11.29
C TYR A 79 -4.66 -2.30 -11.06
N TYR A 80 -5.21 -1.58 -12.02
CA TYR A 80 -5.60 -0.18 -11.89
C TYR A 80 -6.60 0.18 -12.99
N SER A 81 -7.40 1.22 -12.77
CA SER A 81 -8.25 1.86 -13.76
C SER A 81 -7.57 3.07 -14.38
N ASP A 82 -7.87 3.36 -15.64
CA ASP A 82 -7.32 4.49 -16.39
C ASP A 82 -5.79 4.55 -16.28
N ASP A 83 -5.26 5.68 -15.82
CA ASP A 83 -3.86 5.95 -15.57
C ASP A 83 -3.57 5.80 -14.07
N TYR A 84 -3.29 4.56 -13.62
CA TYR A 84 -2.94 4.18 -12.23
C TYR A 84 -3.95 4.49 -11.11
N ARG A 85 -5.18 4.91 -11.43
CA ARG A 85 -6.22 5.11 -10.40
C ARG A 85 -6.62 3.79 -9.76
N SER A 86 -6.89 3.80 -8.45
CA SER A 86 -7.31 2.61 -7.70
C SER A 86 -6.33 1.43 -7.83
N PHE A 87 -5.04 1.74 -7.96
CA PHE A 87 -3.92 0.81 -8.00
C PHE A 87 -3.94 -0.21 -6.85
N VAL A 88 -3.82 -1.50 -7.19
CA VAL A 88 -3.70 -2.63 -6.26
C VAL A 88 -2.79 -3.68 -6.86
N MET A 89 -1.92 -4.27 -6.05
CA MET A 89 -1.18 -5.48 -6.39
C MET A 89 -1.72 -6.66 -5.59
N VAL A 90 -1.94 -7.80 -6.24
CA VAL A 90 -2.46 -9.03 -5.62
C VAL A 90 -1.53 -10.18 -5.92
N SER A 91 -1.18 -10.96 -4.91
CA SER A 91 -0.43 -12.21 -5.08
C SER A 91 -1.28 -13.41 -4.68
N TYR A 92 -1.04 -14.55 -5.33
CA TYR A 92 -1.83 -15.76 -5.14
C TYR A 92 -0.97 -16.98 -4.86
N ILE A 93 -1.47 -17.85 -3.99
CA ILE A 93 -1.03 -19.24 -3.81
C ILE A 93 -2.28 -20.11 -3.89
N ASP A 94 -2.24 -21.19 -4.67
CA ASP A 94 -3.39 -22.08 -4.92
C ASP A 94 -4.66 -21.34 -5.36
N ASN A 95 -4.52 -20.34 -6.22
CA ASN A 95 -5.60 -19.44 -6.67
C ASN A 95 -6.32 -18.67 -5.55
N LYS A 96 -5.73 -18.57 -4.35
CA LYS A 96 -6.21 -17.74 -3.24
C LYS A 96 -5.30 -16.56 -3.01
N VAL A 97 -5.87 -15.40 -2.68
CA VAL A 97 -5.10 -14.21 -2.33
C VAL A 97 -4.24 -14.47 -1.10
N ASN A 98 -2.92 -14.35 -1.25
CA ASN A 98 -1.92 -14.53 -0.17
C ASN A 98 -1.04 -13.29 0.04
N GLY A 99 -1.17 -12.28 -0.83
CA GLY A 99 -0.58 -10.97 -0.66
C GLY A 99 -1.45 -9.87 -1.27
N LEU A 100 -1.50 -8.70 -0.63
CA LEU A 100 -2.21 -7.51 -1.11
C LEU A 100 -1.40 -6.26 -0.82
N TYR A 101 -1.32 -5.36 -1.79
CA TYR A 101 -0.71 -4.06 -1.60
C TYR A 101 -1.51 -2.94 -2.28
N SER A 102 -1.55 -1.77 -1.66
CA SER A 102 -1.94 -0.51 -2.31
C SER A 102 -1.44 0.70 -1.54
N ASN A 103 -1.06 1.74 -2.28
CA ASN A 103 -0.78 3.10 -1.82
C ASN A 103 -1.88 4.11 -2.22
N GLN A 104 -3.09 3.63 -2.49
CA GLN A 104 -4.21 4.48 -2.92
C GLN A 104 -5.25 4.62 -1.81
N ASN A 105 -6.14 5.60 -1.96
CA ASN A 105 -7.35 5.72 -1.14
C ASN A 105 -8.42 4.65 -1.46
N VAL A 106 -8.03 3.38 -1.34
CA VAL A 106 -8.87 2.19 -1.58
C VAL A 106 -8.83 1.21 -0.40
N ILE A 107 -8.26 1.62 0.72
CA ILE A 107 -8.15 0.84 1.96
C ILE A 107 -9.46 0.97 2.75
N SER A 108 -10.07 -0.17 3.11
CA SER A 108 -11.17 -0.25 4.06
C SER A 108 -10.88 -1.30 5.14
N SER A 109 -11.36 -1.08 6.36
CA SER A 109 -11.10 -1.99 7.47
C SER A 109 -12.22 -1.97 8.52
N LYS A 110 -12.31 -3.05 9.30
CA LYS A 110 -13.21 -3.12 10.47
C LYS A 110 -12.84 -2.08 11.53
N SER A 111 -11.55 -1.82 11.69
CA SER A 111 -10.99 -0.85 12.64
C SER A 111 -11.07 0.61 12.16
N LYS A 112 -11.81 0.89 11.08
CA LYS A 112 -11.97 2.25 10.50
C LYS A 112 -10.63 2.93 10.15
N ILE A 113 -9.59 2.13 9.93
CA ILE A 113 -8.31 2.55 9.36
C ILE A 113 -8.50 2.63 7.85
N LYS A 114 -8.06 3.74 7.27
CA LYS A 114 -8.09 4.08 5.84
C LYS A 114 -6.86 4.91 5.51
N TYR A 115 -6.62 5.18 4.22
CA TYR A 115 -5.61 6.15 3.78
C TYR A 115 -5.75 7.46 4.56
N GLY A 116 -4.63 8.02 5.00
CA GLY A 116 -4.56 9.24 5.79
C GLY A 116 -4.82 9.05 7.28
N THR A 117 -4.99 7.83 7.79
CA THR A 117 -5.15 7.60 9.23
C THR A 117 -3.83 7.90 9.95
N PRO A 118 -3.81 8.72 11.02
CA PRO A 118 -2.57 9.01 11.75
C PRO A 118 -1.90 7.76 12.34
N LYS A 119 -0.57 7.69 12.32
CA LYS A 119 0.21 6.57 12.90
C LYS A 119 -0.20 6.20 14.32
N SER A 120 -0.40 7.18 15.19
CA SER A 120 -0.88 6.95 16.56
C SER A 120 -2.22 6.21 16.59
N THR A 121 -3.18 6.65 15.77
CA THR A 121 -4.49 6.00 15.65
C THR A 121 -4.39 4.59 15.06
N VAL A 122 -3.44 4.33 14.16
CA VAL A 122 -3.20 2.96 13.65
C VAL A 122 -2.73 2.05 14.80
N ARG A 123 -1.74 2.47 15.58
CA ARG A 123 -1.26 1.72 16.75
C ARG A 123 -2.33 1.52 17.81
N ASP A 124 -3.11 2.55 18.13
CA ASP A 124 -4.20 2.46 19.10
C ASP A 124 -5.26 1.40 18.71
N ARG A 125 -5.45 1.17 17.42
CA ARG A 125 -6.50 0.29 16.89
C ARG A 125 -6.02 -1.09 16.44
N LEU A 126 -4.74 -1.25 16.11
CA LEU A 126 -4.14 -2.53 15.73
C LEU A 126 -3.27 -3.15 16.84
N GLY A 127 -2.96 -2.38 17.88
CA GLY A 127 -2.14 -2.82 19.01
C GLY A 127 -0.66 -2.49 18.84
N THR A 128 0.20 -3.31 19.45
CA THR A 128 1.65 -3.10 19.42
C THR A 128 2.25 -3.75 18.17
N PRO A 129 3.03 -3.02 17.35
CA PRO A 129 3.70 -3.62 16.21
C PRO A 129 4.76 -4.63 16.66
N ILE A 130 4.95 -5.67 15.85
CA ILE A 130 6.06 -6.60 16.04
C ILE A 130 7.36 -5.91 15.62
N THR A 131 8.45 -6.23 16.31
CA THR A 131 9.78 -5.64 16.05
C THR A 131 10.74 -6.62 15.40
N GLU A 132 10.36 -7.90 15.35
CA GLU A 132 11.15 -8.96 14.73
C GLU A 132 10.26 -9.91 13.94
N ILE A 133 10.83 -10.51 12.90
CA ILE A 133 10.22 -11.61 12.16
C ILE A 133 11.21 -12.77 12.04
N ARG A 134 10.73 -13.97 12.32
CA ARG A 134 11.55 -15.18 12.23
C ARG A 134 11.51 -15.75 10.82
N LYS A 135 12.68 -15.95 10.23
CA LYS A 135 12.85 -16.63 8.92
C LYS A 135 13.85 -17.76 9.10
N GLY A 136 13.37 -19.00 8.91
CA GLY A 136 14.13 -20.19 9.25
C GLY A 136 14.54 -20.24 10.74
N HIS A 137 15.84 -20.19 10.98
CA HIS A 137 16.43 -20.21 12.33
C HIS A 137 16.88 -18.83 12.84
N THR A 138 16.62 -17.76 12.09
CA THR A 138 17.12 -16.42 12.38
C THR A 138 15.95 -15.46 12.65
N ASN A 139 16.05 -14.64 13.69
CA ASN A 139 15.16 -13.50 13.92
C ASN A 139 15.78 -12.27 13.23
N TYR A 140 14.98 -11.61 12.40
CA TYR A 140 15.35 -10.37 11.72
C TYR A 140 14.64 -9.20 12.38
N GLU A 141 15.38 -8.15 12.75
CA GLU A 141 14.79 -6.90 13.23
C GLU A 141 14.10 -6.18 12.06
N ILE A 142 12.85 -5.77 12.28
CA ILE A 142 12.00 -5.08 11.29
C ILE A 142 11.39 -3.80 11.87
N LYS A 143 11.94 -3.32 12.98
CA LYS A 143 11.53 -2.06 13.59
C LYS A 143 11.98 -0.90 12.71
N ASP A 144 11.04 -0.05 12.33
CA ASP A 144 11.30 1.14 11.52
C ASP A 144 10.42 2.31 11.98
N ASP A 145 10.84 3.53 11.67
CA ASP A 145 10.08 4.74 11.98
C ASP A 145 9.06 5.08 10.87
N GLU A 146 9.28 4.62 9.63
CA GLU A 146 8.46 4.90 8.46
C GLU A 146 7.38 3.84 8.21
N TYR A 147 7.45 2.68 8.87
CA TYR A 147 6.39 1.68 8.84
C TYR A 147 6.28 0.88 10.14
N ASP A 148 5.08 0.38 10.41
CA ASP A 148 4.80 -0.57 11.49
C ASP A 148 4.30 -1.87 10.89
N THR A 149 4.76 -3.02 11.39
CA THR A 149 4.22 -4.33 11.02
C THR A 149 3.43 -4.92 12.19
N PHE A 150 2.22 -5.38 11.90
CA PHE A 150 1.33 -6.07 12.85
C PHE A 150 1.15 -7.50 12.38
N HIS A 151 1.00 -8.43 13.32
CA HIS A 151 0.74 -9.83 13.01
C HIS A 151 -0.49 -10.31 13.77
N ASP A 152 -1.54 -10.65 13.03
CA ASP A 152 -2.80 -11.18 13.55
C ASP A 152 -3.44 -12.10 12.50
N ASP A 153 -4.17 -13.14 12.95
CA ASP A 153 -4.84 -14.13 12.08
C ASP A 153 -3.96 -14.67 10.94
N GLN A 154 -2.68 -15.00 11.23
CA GLN A 154 -1.69 -15.51 10.28
C GLN A 154 -1.42 -14.56 9.10
N ILE A 155 -1.61 -13.25 9.28
CA ILE A 155 -1.37 -12.23 8.28
C ILE A 155 -0.46 -11.15 8.87
N TYR A 156 0.67 -10.92 8.22
CA TYR A 156 1.50 -9.74 8.44
C TYR A 156 0.87 -8.57 7.70
N THR A 157 0.55 -7.50 8.43
CA THR A 157 0.04 -6.24 7.88
C THR A 157 1.05 -5.15 8.17
N THR A 158 1.76 -4.69 7.15
CA THR A 158 2.68 -3.55 7.21
C THR A 158 1.96 -2.28 6.78
N ALA A 159 1.94 -1.30 7.68
CA ALA A 159 1.37 0.03 7.49
C ALA A 159 2.50 1.03 7.24
N PHE A 160 2.51 1.66 6.07
CA PHE A 160 3.53 2.65 5.68
C PHE A 160 3.04 4.07 5.96
N TYR A 161 3.90 4.90 6.51
CA TYR A 161 3.60 6.28 6.90
C TYR A 161 4.47 7.27 6.14
N ASP A 162 3.90 8.43 5.81
CA ASP A 162 4.67 9.52 5.25
C ASP A 162 5.07 10.51 6.34
N LYS A 163 6.37 10.54 6.67
CA LYS A 163 6.96 11.45 7.66
C LYS A 163 6.86 12.93 7.27
N HIS A 164 6.67 13.22 5.97
CA HIS A 164 6.45 14.56 5.45
C HIS A 164 4.96 14.93 5.37
N SER A 165 4.07 14.02 5.76
CA SER A 165 2.62 14.21 5.83
C SER A 165 2.08 13.76 7.20
N ASP A 166 2.61 14.37 8.26
CA ASP A 166 2.22 14.15 9.67
C ASP A 166 2.26 12.69 10.15
N ASN A 167 3.08 11.83 9.53
CA ASN A 167 3.09 10.38 9.75
C ASN A 167 1.71 9.74 9.53
N ASN A 168 0.99 10.19 8.50
CA ASN A 168 -0.27 9.59 8.11
C ASN A 168 -0.03 8.34 7.25
N LEU A 169 -0.92 7.34 7.39
CA LEU A 169 -0.91 6.10 6.62
C LEU A 169 -1.06 6.39 5.12
N THR A 170 -0.11 5.93 4.30
CA THR A 170 -0.15 6.08 2.83
C THR A 170 -0.34 4.75 2.12
N ALA A 171 0.17 3.65 2.67
CA ALA A 171 0.04 2.34 2.04
C ALA A 171 -0.16 1.23 3.07
N ILE A 172 -0.71 0.11 2.60
CA ILE A 172 -0.76 -1.14 3.35
C ILE A 172 -0.22 -2.28 2.48
N LEU A 173 0.59 -3.15 3.08
CA LEU A 173 0.98 -4.44 2.56
C LEU A 173 0.44 -5.52 3.49
N GLN A 174 -0.32 -6.46 2.97
CA GLN A 174 -0.70 -7.68 3.67
C GLN A 174 0.00 -8.87 3.03
N VAL A 175 0.65 -9.69 3.84
CA VAL A 175 1.30 -10.94 3.43
C VAL A 175 0.88 -12.02 4.40
N SER A 176 0.32 -13.12 3.89
CA SER A 176 -0.01 -14.28 4.72
C SER A 176 1.25 -14.93 5.27
N GLU A 177 1.18 -15.53 6.46
CA GLU A 177 2.28 -16.30 7.05
C GLU A 177 2.75 -17.41 6.10
N ARG A 178 1.83 -18.04 5.36
CA ARG A 178 2.14 -19.04 4.32
C ARG A 178 3.01 -18.49 3.19
N MET A 179 2.79 -17.24 2.79
CA MET A 179 3.60 -16.58 1.76
C MET A 179 4.94 -16.15 2.35
N GLU A 180 4.91 -15.55 3.53
CA GLU A 180 6.09 -15.07 4.27
C GLU A 180 7.08 -16.21 4.56
N SER A 181 6.59 -17.37 4.96
CA SER A 181 7.41 -18.55 5.29
C SER A 181 8.17 -19.13 4.09
N ARG A 182 7.90 -18.65 2.87
CA ARG A 182 8.66 -19.02 1.66
C ARG A 182 10.03 -18.34 1.63
N LEU A 183 10.19 -17.23 2.34
CA LEU A 183 11.47 -16.55 2.53
C LEU A 183 12.22 -17.16 3.72
N GLN A 184 13.28 -17.91 3.44
CA GLN A 184 14.17 -18.47 4.48
C GLN A 184 15.22 -17.45 4.98
N GLN A 185 15.38 -16.34 4.28
CA GLN A 185 16.28 -15.23 4.57
C GLN A 185 15.53 -13.90 4.34
N GLN A 186 16.13 -12.78 4.76
CA GLN A 186 15.53 -11.45 4.60
C GLN A 186 15.12 -11.15 3.15
N TYR A 187 15.94 -11.55 2.18
CA TYR A 187 15.70 -11.30 0.76
C TYR A 187 15.42 -12.61 0.00
N GLY A 188 14.67 -12.48 -1.10
CA GLY A 188 14.51 -13.57 -2.07
C GLY A 188 15.82 -13.87 -2.80
N ALA A 189 15.92 -15.07 -3.38
CA ALA A 189 17.08 -15.43 -4.20
C ALA A 189 17.17 -14.50 -5.42
N PRO A 190 18.34 -13.90 -5.70
CA PRO A 190 18.49 -12.96 -6.81
C PRO A 190 18.35 -13.68 -8.16
N SER A 191 17.73 -13.01 -9.13
CA SER A 191 17.65 -13.43 -10.53
C SER A 191 17.39 -12.24 -11.44
N ASP A 192 17.77 -12.33 -12.71
CA ASP A 192 17.51 -11.29 -13.71
C ASP A 192 16.00 -11.02 -13.87
N GLU A 193 15.18 -12.07 -13.80
CA GLU A 193 13.72 -11.95 -13.86
C GLU A 193 13.16 -11.18 -12.65
N LEU A 194 13.70 -11.43 -11.44
CA LEU A 194 13.29 -10.72 -10.23
C LEU A 194 13.75 -9.26 -10.27
N ALA A 195 14.98 -8.99 -10.72
CA ALA A 195 15.51 -7.64 -10.88
C ALA A 195 14.65 -6.81 -11.85
N HIS A 196 14.40 -7.33 -13.05
CA HIS A 196 13.53 -6.68 -14.03
C HIS A 196 12.09 -6.52 -13.51
N SER A 197 11.59 -7.49 -12.75
CA SER A 197 10.28 -7.41 -12.10
C SER A 197 10.23 -6.30 -11.05
N PHE A 198 11.29 -6.05 -10.29
CA PHE A 198 11.37 -4.95 -9.33
C PHE A 198 11.46 -3.59 -10.01
N GLU A 199 12.17 -3.47 -11.13
CA GLU A 199 12.21 -2.23 -11.91
C GLU A 199 10.81 -1.83 -12.40
N LEU A 200 10.06 -2.79 -12.94
CA LEU A 200 8.69 -2.56 -13.40
C LEU A 200 7.74 -2.27 -12.24
N GLN A 201 7.89 -2.97 -11.10
CA GLN A 201 7.11 -2.69 -9.90
C GLN A 201 7.39 -1.28 -9.38
N ASN A 202 8.66 -0.87 -9.31
CA ASN A 202 9.04 0.47 -8.91
C ASN A 202 8.43 1.54 -9.83
N PHE A 203 8.49 1.33 -11.15
CA PHE A 203 7.83 2.23 -12.12
C PHE A 203 6.32 2.34 -11.89
N ASP A 204 5.66 1.21 -11.68
CA ASP A 204 4.22 1.16 -11.44
C ASP A 204 3.85 1.86 -10.12
N LEU A 205 4.61 1.62 -9.04
CA LEU A 205 4.42 2.22 -7.72
C LEU A 205 4.63 3.74 -7.73
N VAL A 206 5.68 4.22 -8.41
CA VAL A 206 5.94 5.66 -8.58
C VAL A 206 4.77 6.34 -9.29
N ASN A 207 4.25 5.74 -10.35
CA ASN A 207 3.11 6.32 -11.05
C ASN A 207 1.81 6.27 -10.24
N ALA A 208 1.58 5.20 -9.49
CA ALA A 208 0.47 5.12 -8.54
C ALA A 208 0.57 6.25 -7.49
N GLU A 209 1.75 6.46 -6.91
CA GLU A 209 1.97 7.53 -5.93
C GLU A 209 1.74 8.91 -6.56
N ARG A 210 2.29 9.18 -7.75
CA ARG A 210 2.06 10.44 -8.48
C ARG A 210 0.57 10.71 -8.69
N VAL A 211 -0.21 9.70 -9.07
CA VAL A 211 -1.65 9.83 -9.26
C VAL A 211 -2.39 10.08 -7.95
N GLN A 212 -1.96 9.45 -6.85
CA GLN A 212 -2.50 9.72 -5.51
C GLN A 212 -2.28 11.18 -5.07
N HIS A 213 -1.22 11.83 -5.57
CA HIS A 213 -0.91 13.25 -5.37
C HIS A 213 -1.35 14.15 -6.54
N GLU A 214 -2.26 13.68 -7.40
CA GLU A 214 -2.82 14.45 -8.52
C GLU A 214 -1.77 14.94 -9.55
N LEU A 215 -0.62 14.27 -9.63
CA LEU A 215 0.45 14.55 -10.59
C LEU A 215 0.32 13.69 -11.85
N PRO A 216 0.71 14.21 -13.03
CA PRO A 216 0.75 13.41 -14.27
C PRO A 216 1.71 12.23 -14.15
N THR A 217 1.37 11.09 -14.74
CA THR A 217 2.24 9.93 -14.79
C THR A 217 3.48 10.15 -15.66
N LEU A 218 4.51 9.36 -15.38
CA LEU A 218 5.75 9.30 -16.14
C LEU A 218 5.63 8.23 -17.23
N LYS A 219 6.30 8.47 -18.36
CA LYS A 219 6.45 7.47 -19.42
C LYS A 219 7.67 6.62 -19.16
N TYR A 220 7.54 5.32 -19.39
CA TYR A 220 8.67 4.40 -19.31
C TYR A 220 9.69 4.74 -20.40
N SER A 221 10.98 4.67 -20.05
CA SER A 221 12.09 4.82 -20.98
C SER A 221 13.07 3.68 -20.77
N GLU A 222 13.17 2.82 -21.78
CA GLU A 222 14.06 1.66 -21.76
C GLU A 222 15.54 2.07 -21.64
N SER A 223 15.96 3.10 -22.39
CA SER A 223 17.34 3.59 -22.33
C SER A 223 17.74 4.15 -20.96
N ILE A 224 16.83 4.85 -20.27
CA ILE A 224 17.06 5.33 -18.90
C ILE A 224 17.07 4.15 -17.92
N SER A 225 16.15 3.19 -18.08
CA SER A 225 16.10 1.98 -17.26
C SER A 225 17.41 1.18 -17.34
N ASP A 226 17.92 0.96 -18.55
CA ASP A 226 19.20 0.28 -18.78
C ASP A 226 20.39 1.02 -18.18
N THR A 227 20.37 2.36 -18.23
CA THR A 227 21.41 3.18 -17.61
C THR A 227 21.37 3.05 -16.08
N ALA A 228 20.17 3.09 -15.48
CA ALA A 228 19.99 2.93 -14.04
C ALA A 228 20.39 1.52 -13.55
N ARG A 229 20.08 0.47 -14.32
CA ARG A 229 20.52 -0.90 -14.03
C ARG A 229 22.03 -1.01 -14.00
N LYS A 230 22.71 -0.53 -15.06
CA LYS A 230 24.18 -0.50 -15.12
C LYS A 230 24.81 0.28 -13.98
N HIS A 231 24.19 1.37 -13.56
CA HIS A 231 24.66 2.13 -12.40
C HIS A 231 24.52 1.34 -11.09
N SER A 232 23.41 0.63 -10.90
CA SER A 232 23.19 -0.24 -9.74
C SER A 232 24.17 -1.42 -9.71
N GLU A 233 24.46 -2.01 -10.87
CA GLU A 233 25.49 -3.04 -11.03
C GLU A 233 26.89 -2.50 -10.72
N ASP A 234 27.22 -1.28 -11.17
CA ASP A 234 28.52 -0.66 -10.88
C ASP A 234 28.71 -0.41 -9.38
N MET A 235 27.69 0.12 -8.70
CA MET A 235 27.66 0.30 -7.25
C MET A 235 27.90 -1.01 -6.50
N ALA A 236 27.18 -2.06 -6.89
CA ALA A 236 27.30 -3.39 -6.28
C ALA A 236 28.69 -4.01 -6.51
N ASN A 237 29.23 -3.91 -7.73
CA ASN A 237 30.52 -4.50 -8.08
C ASN A 237 31.71 -3.74 -7.49
N LYS A 238 31.60 -2.41 -7.36
CA LYS A 238 32.67 -1.54 -6.86
C LYS A 238 32.53 -1.16 -5.38
N ASN A 239 31.48 -1.64 -4.70
CA ASN A 239 31.24 -1.42 -3.27
C ASN A 239 31.14 0.08 -2.90
N TYR A 240 30.33 0.83 -3.64
CA TYR A 240 29.97 2.21 -3.29
C TYR A 240 28.45 2.43 -3.40
N PHE A 241 27.93 3.49 -2.78
CA PHE A 241 26.53 3.91 -2.83
C PHE A 241 26.45 5.43 -3.04
#